data_AF-S4PG25-F1
#
_entry.id   AF-S4PG25-F1
#
_cell.length_a   1.000
_cell.length_b   1.000
_cell.length_c   1.000
_cell.angle_alpha   90.00
_cell.angle_beta   90.00
_cell.angle_gamma   90.00
#
_symmetry.space_group_name_H-M   'P 1'
#
loop_
_entity.id
_entity.type
_entity.pdbx_description
1 polymer ?
#
loop_
_entity_poly.entity_id
_entity_poly.type
_entity_poly.pdbx_seq_one_letter_code
_entity_poly.pdbx_strand_id
1 'polypeptide(L)' 'NPFDESKVNLKITFRRTRRLSEMVHIYNTLFKHIMKDLELVRFGRQHFNEKSAVQIPQYKLEVWPGYVTAV' A
#
# COMPACT_ATOMS: atom_id res chain seq x y z
N ASN A 1 -26.87 -0.28 -9.06
CA ASN A 1 -26.73 -1.71 -8.72
C ASN A 1 -25.62 -2.26 -9.62
N PRO A 2 -24.45 -2.69 -9.11
CA PRO A 2 -23.32 -3.14 -9.95
C PRO A 2 -23.61 -4.42 -10.75
N PHE A 3 -24.76 -5.07 -10.51
CA PHE A 3 -25.24 -6.26 -11.22
C PHE A 3 -26.28 -5.94 -12.30
N ASP A 4 -26.49 -4.66 -12.61
CA ASP A 4 -27.36 -4.28 -13.72
C ASP A 4 -26.61 -4.48 -15.05
N GLU A 5 -27.18 -5.26 -15.96
CA GLU A 5 -26.59 -5.61 -17.27
C GLU A 5 -26.64 -4.44 -18.28
N SER A 6 -26.83 -3.22 -17.79
CA SER A 6 -26.87 -2.03 -18.62
C SER A 6 -25.52 -1.78 -19.29
N LYS A 7 -25.56 -1.43 -20.59
CA LYS A 7 -24.35 -1.18 -21.39
C LYS A 7 -23.62 0.07 -20.89
N VAL A 8 -22.41 -0.12 -20.37
CA VAL A 8 -21.52 0.98 -19.97
C VAL A 8 -20.70 1.45 -21.17
N ASN A 9 -20.78 2.73 -21.50
CA ASN A 9 -19.94 3.34 -22.54
C ASN A 9 -18.77 4.11 -21.89
N LEU A 10 -17.55 3.61 -22.10
CA LEU A 10 -16.30 4.20 -21.58
C LEU A 10 -15.55 4.92 -22.70
N LYS A 11 -15.35 6.23 -22.55
CA LYS A 11 -14.51 7.02 -23.47
C LYS A 11 -13.24 7.49 -22.75
N ILE A 12 -12.11 6.84 -23.06
CA ILE A 12 -10.80 7.24 -22.56
C ILE A 12 -10.24 8.30 -23.50
N THR A 13 -9.96 9.50 -22.99
CA THR A 13 -9.37 10.59 -23.76
C THR A 13 -8.04 10.99 -23.14
N PHE A 14 -6.99 11.06 -23.96
CA PHE A 14 -5.68 11.52 -23.52
C PHE A 14 -5.75 12.99 -23.10
N ARG A 15 -5.27 13.31 -21.89
CA ARG A 15 -5.26 14.67 -21.34
C ARG A 15 -3.90 15.35 -21.53
N ARG A 16 -2.82 14.69 -21.12
CA ARG A 16 -1.45 15.24 -21.11
C ARG A 16 -0.44 14.17 -20.71
N THR A 17 0.82 14.38 -21.10
CA THR A 17 1.96 13.64 -20.56
C THR A 17 2.44 14.29 -19.26
N ARG A 18 2.83 13.47 -18.29
CA ARG A 18 3.39 13.88 -17.00
C ARG A 18 4.68 13.11 -16.76
N ARG A 19 5.64 13.73 -16.07
CA ARG A 19 6.85 13.01 -15.64
C ARG A 19 6.48 12.09 -14.48
N LEU A 20 7.07 10.90 -14.46
CA LEU A 20 6.78 9.92 -13.41
C LEU A 20 7.15 10.46 -12.01
N SER A 21 8.21 11.27 -11.92
CA SER A 21 8.64 11.96 -10.70
C SER A 21 7.57 12.88 -10.08
N GLU A 22 6.58 13.34 -10.86
CA GLU A 22 5.49 14.18 -10.37
C GLU A 22 4.29 13.36 -9.85
N MET A 23 4.32 12.04 -10.03
CA MET A 23 3.17 11.15 -9.83
C MET A 23 3.28 10.37 -8.51
N VAL A 24 3.46 11.09 -7.40
CA VAL A 24 3.59 10.51 -6.04
C VAL A 24 2.43 9.55 -5.70
N HIS A 25 1.21 9.87 -6.13
CA HIS A 25 0.05 9.01 -5.90
C HIS A 25 0.14 7.63 -6.57
N ILE A 26 0.79 7.53 -7.74
CA ILE A 26 1.01 6.25 -8.42
C ILE A 26 1.96 5.39 -7.60
N TYR A 27 3.07 5.96 -7.15
CA TYR A 27 4.03 5.27 -6.30
C TYR A 27 3.40 4.80 -4.98
N ASN A 28 2.63 5.67 -4.32
CA ASN A 28 1.91 5.30 -3.10
C ASN A 28 0.95 4.11 -3.31
N THR A 29 0.25 4.07 -4.45
CA THR A 29 -0.63 2.96 -4.79
C THR A 29 0.17 1.68 -5.07
N LEU A 30 1.27 1.79 -5.83
CA LEU A 30 2.13 0.67 -6.16
C LEU A 30 2.77 0.04 -4.92
N PHE A 31 3.37 0.85 -4.05
CA PHE A 31 3.97 0.35 -2.81
C PHE A 31 2.94 -0.26 -1.88
N LYS A 32 1.72 0.29 -1.82
CA LYS A 32 0.63 -0.31 -1.05
C LYS A 32 0.30 -1.74 -1.53
N HIS A 33 0.32 -1.98 -2.85
CA HIS A 33 0.11 -3.33 -3.39
C HIS A 33 1.27 -4.26 -3.03
N ILE A 34 2.51 -3.82 -3.24
CA ILE A 34 3.71 -4.60 -2.88
C ILE A 34 3.70 -4.99 -1.40
N MET A 35 3.36 -4.05 -0.50
CA MET A 35 3.30 -4.30 0.93
C MET A 35 2.19 -5.27 1.32
N LYS A 36 1.07 -5.25 0.60
CA LYS A 36 -0.01 -6.22 0.76
C LYS A 36 0.44 -7.61 0.34
N ASP A 37 1.16 -7.72 -0.78
CA ASP A 37 1.67 -9.00 -1.29
C ASP A 37 2.77 -9.58 -0.39
N LEU A 38 3.53 -8.72 0.29
CA LEU A 38 4.50 -9.10 1.32
C LEU A 38 3.86 -9.45 2.68
N GLU A 39 2.52 -9.42 2.78
CA GLU A 39 1.77 -9.74 3.99
C GLU A 39 2.17 -8.89 5.22
N LEU A 40 2.60 -7.63 4.98
CA LEU A 40 2.94 -6.72 6.08
C LEU A 40 1.66 -6.14 6.71
N VAL A 41 1.61 -6.15 8.03
CA VAL A 41 0.52 -5.55 8.81
C VAL A 41 0.69 -4.04 8.82
N ARG A 42 -0.37 -3.32 8.45
CA ARG A 42 -0.31 -1.86 8.39
C ARG A 42 -0.85 -1.21 9.66
N PHE A 43 -0.01 -0.44 10.34
CA PHE A 43 -0.41 0.48 11.40
C PHE A 43 -0.20 1.92 10.93
N GLY A 44 -1.30 2.67 10.71
CA GLY A 44 -1.22 4.02 10.17
C GLY A 44 -0.60 4.09 8.78
N ARG A 45 0.57 4.73 8.65
CA ARG A 45 1.39 4.84 7.42
C ARG A 45 2.62 3.93 7.42
N GLN A 46 2.74 3.06 8.41
CA GLN A 46 3.87 2.17 8.61
C GLN A 46 3.42 0.71 8.39
N HIS A 47 4.33 -0.12 7.89
CA HIS A 47 4.06 -1.52 7.57
C HIS A 47 5.05 -2.38 8.35
N PHE A 48 4.54 -3.34 9.11
CA PHE A 48 5.31 -4.16 10.04
C PHE A 48 5.17 -5.63 9.70
N ASN A 49 6.23 -6.39 9.97
CA ASN A 49 6.24 -7.83 9.76
C ASN A 49 5.99 -8.56 11.08
N GLU A 50 4.78 -9.07 11.25
CA GLU A 50 4.38 -9.85 12.43
C GLU A 50 5.17 -11.17 12.55
N LYS A 51 5.50 -11.82 11.43
CA LYS A 51 6.23 -13.10 11.42
C LYS A 51 7.67 -12.99 11.91
N SER A 52 8.21 -11.77 11.95
CA SER A 52 9.56 -11.49 12.41
C SER A 52 9.59 -10.73 13.74
N ALA A 53 8.52 -10.82 14.54
CA ALA A 53 8.45 -10.23 15.86
C ALA A 53 9.54 -10.78 16.78
N VAL A 54 10.34 -9.88 17.36
CA VAL A 54 11.36 -10.20 18.35
C VAL A 54 10.80 -9.92 19.74
N GLN A 55 10.67 -10.97 20.54
CA GLN A 55 10.22 -10.87 21.93
C GLN A 55 11.41 -10.45 22.81
N ILE A 56 11.18 -9.52 23.74
CA ILE A 56 12.13 -9.08 24.76
C ILE A 56 11.52 -9.42 26.13
N PRO A 57 11.70 -10.66 26.62
CA PRO A 57 10.99 -11.18 27.78
C PRO A 57 11.32 -10.42 29.07
N GLN A 58 12.52 -9.86 29.18
CA GLN A 58 12.95 -9.12 30.38
C GLN A 58 12.05 -7.91 30.68
N TYR A 59 11.45 -7.32 29.64
CA TYR A 59 10.60 -6.13 29.77
C TYR A 59 9.14 -6.39 29.38
N LYS A 60 8.77 -7.64 29.06
CA LYS A 60 7.45 -8.00 28.51
C LYS A 60 7.09 -7.17 27.27
N LEU A 61 8.08 -6.94 26.39
CA LEU A 61 7.91 -6.17 25.17
C LEU A 61 8.08 -7.07 23.94
N GLU A 62 7.43 -6.67 22.85
CA GLU A 62 7.66 -7.22 21.52
C GLU A 62 8.01 -6.11 20.54
N VAL A 63 8.98 -6.37 19.67
CA VAL A 63 9.43 -5.42 18.65
C VAL A 63 9.19 -6.05 17.28
N TRP A 64 8.35 -5.39 16.49
CA TRP A 64 8.07 -5.82 15.12
C TRP A 64 8.91 -4.99 14.16
N PRO A 65 9.78 -5.59 13.34
CA PRO A 65 10.51 -4.86 12.31
C PRO A 65 9.54 -4.42 11.21
N GLY A 66 9.79 -3.25 10.62
CA GLY A 66 8.89 -2.69 9.62
C GLY A 66 9.53 -1.60 8.77
N TYR A 67 8.75 -1.14 7.79
CA TYR A 67 9.14 -0.10 6.84
C TYR A 67 8.21 1.10 6.95
N VAL A 68 8.79 2.29 6.92
CA VAL A 68 8.06 3.56 6.80
C VAL A 68 8.03 3.94 5.32
N THR A 69 6.84 3.97 4.72
CA THR A 69 6.66 4.55 3.39
C THR A 69 6.38 6.05 3.51
N ALA A 70 7.37 6.86 3.15
CA ALA A 70 7.21 8.29 2.92
C ALA A 70 7.72 8.59 1.51
N VAL A 71 6.80 8.81 0.58
CA VAL A 71 7.08 9.18 -0.82
C VAL A 71 6.57 10.59 -1.08
#